data_AF-A0A953TG25-F1
#
_entry.id   AF-A0A953TG25-F1
#
_cell.length_a   1.000
_cell.length_b   1.000
_cell.length_c   1.000
_cell.angle_alpha   90.00
_cell.angle_beta   90.00
_cell.angle_gamma   90.00
#
_symmetry.space_group_name_H-M   'P 1'
#
loop_
_entity.id
_entity.type
_entity.pdbx_description
1 polymer ?
#
loop_
_entity_poly.entity_id
_entity_poly.type
_entity_poly.pdbx_seq_one_letter_code
_entity_poly.pdbx_strand_id
1 'polypeptide(L)'
;MPNGGPDNCSNCGFNRCNRGVWRNPAPDVEHRPFCEIRTVPITNDHWTYCQNWHTKTPEPIGPIYASGLYEAGYCRIPWHGNIEPDQGISGVCDECGAHFGDGLQIAVVEGAPRRFCCNLHYLTWWQREHPEEDAPMSEGIGEAE
;
A
#
# COMPACT_ATOMS: atom_id res chain seq x y z
N MET A 1 6.29 -14.20 -6.68
CA MET A 1 5.72 -14.67 -5.40
C MET A 1 4.21 -14.78 -5.58
N PRO A 2 3.50 -15.74 -4.93
CA PRO A 2 2.04 -15.72 -4.95
C PRO A 2 1.56 -14.38 -4.39
N ASN A 3 0.55 -13.79 -5.03
CA ASN A 3 -0.11 -12.57 -4.58
C ASN A 3 -0.43 -12.68 -3.07
N GLY A 4 -0.28 -11.57 -2.33
CA GLY A 4 -0.37 -11.52 -0.86
C GLY A 4 -1.77 -11.74 -0.27
N GLY A 5 -2.57 -12.60 -0.90
CA GLY A 5 -3.96 -12.91 -0.56
C GLY A 5 -4.93 -12.66 -1.72
N PRO A 6 -6.16 -13.21 -1.65
CA PRO A 6 -7.23 -12.92 -2.62
C PRO A 6 -7.93 -11.56 -2.38
N ASP A 7 -7.55 -10.84 -1.33
CA ASP A 7 -8.14 -9.58 -0.85
C ASP A 7 -7.51 -8.33 -1.46
N ASN A 8 -6.88 -8.48 -2.63
CA ASN A 8 -6.29 -7.40 -3.38
C ASN A 8 -7.29 -6.71 -4.33
N CYS A 9 -6.87 -5.57 -4.86
CA CYS A 9 -7.64 -4.76 -5.79
C CYS A 9 -7.95 -5.45 -7.12
N SER A 10 -7.15 -6.44 -7.55
CA SER A 10 -7.46 -7.25 -8.73
C SER A 10 -8.71 -8.12 -8.53
N ASN A 11 -9.18 -8.30 -7.29
CA ASN A 11 -10.39 -9.05 -6.94
C ASN A 11 -11.48 -8.17 -6.31
N CYS A 12 -11.30 -6.85 -6.31
CA CYS A 12 -12.20 -5.88 -5.69
C CYS A 12 -13.24 -5.37 -6.68
N GLY A 13 -14.53 -5.41 -6.33
CA GLY A 13 -15.59 -4.92 -7.22
C GLY A 13 -15.58 -3.40 -7.44
N PHE A 14 -14.89 -2.64 -6.59
CA PHE A 14 -14.68 -1.20 -6.77
C PHE A 14 -13.52 -0.84 -7.69
N ASN A 15 -12.76 -1.83 -8.16
CA ASN A 15 -11.80 -1.61 -9.23
C ASN A 15 -12.56 -1.54 -10.56
N ARG A 16 -12.40 -0.44 -11.31
CA ARG A 16 -13.09 -0.22 -12.59
C ARG A 16 -12.96 -1.40 -13.56
N CYS A 17 -11.79 -2.03 -13.62
CA CYS A 17 -11.53 -3.21 -14.46
C CYS A 17 -12.43 -4.39 -14.11
N ASN A 18 -12.90 -4.46 -12.87
CA ASN A 18 -13.69 -5.58 -12.38
C ASN A 18 -15.20 -5.37 -12.57
N ARG A 19 -15.64 -4.16 -12.98
CA ARG A 19 -17.04 -3.86 -13.35
C ARG A 19 -18.06 -4.32 -12.29
N GLY A 20 -17.74 -4.14 -11.01
CA GLY A 20 -18.59 -4.56 -9.87
C GLY A 20 -18.46 -6.05 -9.48
N VAL A 21 -17.69 -6.85 -10.20
CA VAL A 21 -17.48 -8.28 -9.90
C VAL A 21 -16.41 -8.44 -8.81
N TRP A 22 -16.75 -9.20 -7.77
CA TRP A 22 -15.86 -9.53 -6.66
C TRP A 22 -15.37 -10.96 -6.80
N ARG A 23 -14.10 -11.22 -6.42
CA ARG A 23 -13.48 -12.56 -6.38
C ARG A 23 -13.49 -13.25 -7.76
N ASN A 24 -12.34 -13.22 -8.43
CA ASN A 24 -12.15 -13.76 -9.79
C ASN A 24 -12.98 -13.04 -10.87
N PRO A 25 -12.84 -11.71 -11.01
CA PRO A 25 -13.38 -10.98 -12.16
C PRO A 25 -12.74 -11.47 -13.46
N ALA A 26 -13.47 -11.35 -14.57
CA ALA A 26 -12.88 -11.60 -15.88
C ALA A 26 -11.77 -10.55 -16.16
N PRO A 27 -10.65 -10.94 -16.81
CA PRO A 27 -9.63 -9.98 -17.19
C PRO A 27 -10.22 -8.87 -18.08
N ASP A 28 -9.91 -7.61 -17.77
CA ASP A 28 -10.25 -6.45 -18.59
C ASP A 28 -8.95 -5.86 -19.14
N VAL A 29 -8.82 -5.87 -20.48
CA VAL A 29 -7.65 -5.33 -21.19
C VAL A 29 -7.90 -3.90 -21.71
N GLU A 30 -9.14 -3.41 -21.61
CA GLU A 30 -9.55 -2.10 -22.14
C GLU A 30 -9.30 -0.99 -21.11
N HIS A 31 -9.49 -1.30 -19.82
CA HIS A 31 -9.37 -0.34 -18.74
C HIS A 31 -8.11 -0.58 -17.90
N ARG A 32 -7.51 0.51 -17.40
CA ARG A 32 -6.47 0.44 -16.38
C ARG A 32 -7.08 0.33 -14.98
N PRO A 33 -6.44 -0.39 -14.04
CA PRO A 33 -6.93 -0.49 -12.68
C PRO A 33 -7.11 0.87 -12.01
N PHE A 34 -8.28 1.08 -11.41
CA PHE A 34 -8.67 2.35 -10.82
C PHE A 34 -9.69 2.12 -9.71
N CYS A 35 -9.44 2.65 -8.51
CA CYS A 35 -10.35 2.54 -7.39
C CYS A 35 -11.46 3.60 -7.52
N GLU A 36 -12.68 3.19 -7.83
CA GLU A 36 -13.79 4.11 -8.06
C GLU A 36 -14.21 4.86 -6.80
N ILE A 37 -14.16 4.21 -5.64
CA ILE A 37 -14.59 4.80 -4.37
C ILE A 37 -13.58 5.77 -3.75
N ARG A 38 -12.31 5.70 -4.16
CA ARG A 38 -11.24 6.61 -3.71
C ARG A 38 -10.73 7.54 -4.80
N THR A 39 -11.20 7.36 -6.03
CA THR A 39 -10.81 8.14 -7.22
C THR A 39 -9.29 8.15 -7.44
N VAL A 40 -8.65 6.99 -7.30
CA VAL A 40 -7.18 6.86 -7.41
C VAL A 40 -6.78 5.76 -8.41
N PRO A 41 -5.79 6.01 -9.30
CA PRO A 41 -5.22 4.94 -10.12
C PRO A 41 -4.53 3.90 -9.23
N ILE A 42 -4.58 2.64 -9.66
CA ILE A 42 -3.91 1.54 -8.97
C ILE A 42 -2.82 1.04 -9.90
N THR A 43 -1.55 1.15 -9.49
CA THR A 43 -0.44 0.75 -10.37
C THR A 43 -0.18 -0.76 -10.33
N ASN A 44 -0.46 -1.40 -9.20
CA ASN A 44 -0.22 -2.82 -8.99
C ASN A 44 -1.37 -3.50 -8.23
N ASP A 45 -2.49 -3.73 -8.91
CA ASP A 45 -3.74 -4.19 -8.31
C ASP A 45 -3.69 -5.58 -7.66
N HIS A 46 -2.75 -6.44 -8.05
CA HIS A 46 -2.49 -7.70 -7.37
C HIS A 46 -1.78 -7.55 -6.00
N TRP A 47 -1.25 -6.36 -5.70
CA TRP A 47 -0.49 -6.04 -4.49
C TRP A 47 -0.97 -4.75 -3.81
N THR A 48 -2.20 -4.30 -4.14
CA THR A 48 -2.88 -3.20 -3.48
C THR A 48 -4.07 -3.73 -2.69
N TYR A 49 -4.26 -3.27 -1.45
CA TYR A 49 -5.26 -3.78 -0.50
C TYR A 49 -5.98 -2.64 0.21
N CYS A 50 -7.18 -2.89 0.72
CA CYS A 50 -7.87 -1.99 1.67
C CYS A 50 -8.98 -2.73 2.42
N GLN A 51 -9.42 -2.18 3.54
CA GLN A 51 -10.47 -2.80 4.36
C GLN A 51 -11.83 -2.92 3.64
N ASN A 52 -12.10 -2.05 2.66
CA ASN A 52 -13.34 -2.10 1.87
C ASN A 52 -13.53 -3.42 1.12
N TRP A 53 -12.47 -4.19 0.88
CA TRP A 53 -12.64 -5.51 0.28
C TRP A 53 -13.45 -6.46 1.16
N HIS A 54 -13.31 -6.36 2.48
CA HIS A 54 -14.00 -7.21 3.45
C HIS A 54 -15.44 -6.77 3.69
N THR A 55 -15.69 -5.46 3.74
CA THR A 55 -17.02 -4.90 4.04
C THR A 55 -17.87 -4.69 2.79
N LYS A 56 -17.24 -4.44 1.64
CA LYS A 56 -17.88 -4.05 0.37
C LYS A 56 -18.72 -2.78 0.47
N THR A 57 -18.44 -1.92 1.45
CA THR A 57 -19.05 -0.61 1.59
C THR A 57 -18.35 0.39 0.68
N PRO A 58 -19.09 1.32 0.03
CA PRO A 58 -18.47 2.34 -0.82
C PRO A 58 -17.76 3.43 -0.01
N GLU A 59 -18.07 3.61 1.28
CA GLU A 59 -17.40 4.56 2.16
C GLU A 59 -15.96 4.09 2.44
N PRO A 60 -14.91 4.86 2.07
CA PRO A 60 -13.53 4.47 2.32
C PRO A 60 -13.25 4.17 3.80
N ILE A 61 -12.69 3.00 4.07
CA ILE A 61 -12.29 2.56 5.42
C ILE A 61 -10.77 2.52 5.49
N GLY A 62 -10.19 3.42 6.28
CA GLY A 62 -8.75 3.51 6.52
C GLY A 62 -7.90 3.69 5.25
N PRO A 63 -6.58 3.49 5.37
CA PRO A 63 -5.67 3.70 4.26
C PRO A 63 -5.78 2.60 3.20
N ILE A 64 -5.22 2.89 2.02
CA ILE A 64 -4.85 1.90 1.03
C ILE A 64 -3.52 1.28 1.47
N TYR A 65 -3.24 0.03 1.12
CA TYR A 65 -1.98 -0.62 1.44
C TYR A 65 -1.30 -1.16 0.18
N ALA A 66 0.03 -1.12 0.16
CA ALA A 66 0.87 -1.85 -0.77
C ALA A 66 1.52 -3.05 -0.07
N SER A 67 2.11 -3.98 -0.83
CA SER A 67 3.13 -4.87 -0.27
C SER A 67 4.30 -4.04 0.25
N GLY A 68 4.84 -4.34 1.44
CA GLY A 68 6.09 -3.76 1.91
C GLY A 68 7.32 -4.44 1.34
N LEU A 69 8.50 -4.00 1.78
CA LEU A 69 9.76 -4.69 1.55
C LEU A 69 9.72 -6.11 2.14
N TYR A 70 10.35 -7.07 1.47
CA TYR A 70 10.36 -8.47 1.91
C TYR A 70 11.55 -8.77 2.83
N GLU A 71 11.64 -8.07 3.97
CA GLU A 71 12.82 -8.12 4.87
C GLU A 71 12.73 -9.26 5.89
N ALA A 72 11.54 -9.46 6.48
CA ALA A 72 11.24 -10.50 7.46
C ALA A 72 10.01 -11.33 7.07
N GLY A 73 9.73 -11.38 5.76
CA GLY A 73 8.51 -11.97 5.20
C GLY A 73 7.58 -10.93 4.60
N TYR A 74 6.38 -11.38 4.25
CA TYR A 74 5.37 -10.52 3.64
C TYR A 74 4.72 -9.61 4.68
N CYS A 75 4.77 -8.31 4.43
CA CYS A 75 4.05 -7.29 5.18
C CYS A 75 3.26 -6.39 4.22
N ARG A 76 2.25 -5.70 4.74
CA ARG A 76 1.55 -4.63 4.03
C ARG A 76 1.90 -3.31 4.70
N ILE A 77 2.11 -2.27 3.90
CA ILE A 77 2.42 -0.92 4.39
C ILE A 77 1.35 0.04 3.88
N PRO A 78 0.91 1.02 4.70
CA PRO A 78 -0.15 1.94 4.30
C PRO A 78 0.38 2.95 3.27
N TRP A 79 -0.48 3.46 2.42
CA TRP A 79 -0.19 4.61 1.55
C TRP A 79 -0.24 5.90 2.37
N HIS A 80 0.48 6.93 1.91
CA HIS A 80 0.35 8.28 2.46
C HIS A 80 -0.82 8.99 1.76
N GLY A 81 -2.03 8.84 2.31
CA GLY A 81 -3.26 9.25 1.64
C GLY A 81 -3.47 8.50 0.32
N ASN A 82 -3.45 9.22 -0.80
CA ASN A 82 -3.55 8.65 -2.16
C ASN A 82 -2.19 8.44 -2.85
N ILE A 83 -1.09 8.57 -2.12
CA ILE A 83 0.27 8.43 -2.64
C ILE A 83 0.78 7.01 -2.33
N GLU A 84 1.08 6.28 -3.39
CA GLU A 84 1.66 4.92 -3.32
C GLU A 84 3.15 5.00 -2.96
N PRO A 85 3.66 4.15 -2.04
CA PRO A 85 5.08 4.05 -1.76
C PRO A 85 5.83 3.34 -2.91
N ASP A 86 6.89 3.97 -3.38
CA ASP A 86 7.86 3.38 -4.31
C ASP A 86 8.82 2.44 -3.57
N GLN A 87 9.26 1.37 -4.22
CA GLN A 87 10.20 0.37 -3.68
C GLN A 87 11.39 0.20 -4.61
N GLY A 88 12.45 -0.49 -4.17
CA GLY A 88 13.61 -0.74 -5.02
C GLY A 88 14.57 0.45 -5.12
N ILE A 89 14.47 1.41 -4.20
CA ILE A 89 15.28 2.64 -4.21
C ILE A 89 16.46 2.52 -3.25
N SER A 90 17.56 3.21 -3.55
CA SER A 90 18.72 3.35 -2.65
C SER A 90 18.79 4.77 -2.09
N GLY A 91 19.33 4.95 -0.88
CA GLY A 91 19.47 6.28 -0.30
C GLY A 91 20.00 6.32 1.12
N VAL A 92 19.66 7.41 1.81
CA VAL A 92 19.86 7.59 3.25
C VAL A 92 18.48 7.61 3.88
N CYS A 93 18.28 6.83 4.95
CA CYS A 93 16.99 6.76 5.62
C CYS A 93 16.72 8.02 6.42
N ASP A 94 15.54 8.61 6.26
CA ASP A 94 15.14 9.83 6.96
C ASP A 94 14.83 9.61 8.45
N GLU A 95 14.64 8.35 8.89
CA GLU A 95 14.41 8.01 10.30
C GLU A 95 15.70 7.74 11.07
N CYS A 96 16.62 6.94 10.52
CA CYS A 96 17.82 6.49 11.24
C CYS A 96 19.14 7.03 10.67
N GLY A 97 19.12 7.71 9.52
CA GLY A 97 20.32 8.23 8.85
C GLY A 97 21.22 7.17 8.21
N ALA A 98 20.85 5.88 8.24
CA ALA A 98 21.64 4.82 7.65
C ALA A 98 21.54 4.81 6.11
N HIS A 99 22.64 4.45 5.45
CA HIS A 99 22.64 4.16 4.01
C HIS A 99 21.98 2.81 3.73
N PHE A 100 21.21 2.72 2.66
CA PHE A 100 20.57 1.49 2.21
C PHE A 100 20.61 1.37 0.68
N GLY A 101 20.65 0.12 0.19
CA GLY A 101 20.70 -0.20 -1.24
C GLY A 101 19.35 -0.56 -1.86
N ASP A 102 18.39 -0.95 -1.02
CA ASP A 102 17.01 -1.27 -1.38
C ASP A 102 16.12 -0.80 -0.22
N GLY A 103 15.02 -0.14 -0.53
CA GLY A 103 14.19 0.54 0.46
C GLY A 103 12.94 1.16 -0.14
N LEU A 104 12.28 2.00 0.67
CA LEU A 104 11.03 2.67 0.33
C LEU A 104 11.23 4.16 0.09
N GLN A 105 10.45 4.73 -0.83
CA GLN A 105 10.33 6.17 -0.99
C GLN A 105 8.85 6.56 -1.10
N ILE A 106 8.49 7.72 -0.55
CA ILE A 106 7.16 8.29 -0.71
C ILE A 106 7.28 9.75 -1.13
N ALA A 107 6.51 10.14 -2.14
CA ALA A 107 6.43 11.54 -2.54
C ALA A 107 5.68 12.35 -1.47
N VAL A 108 6.11 13.59 -1.25
CA VAL A 108 5.44 14.55 -0.37
C VAL A 108 5.05 15.75 -1.22
N VAL A 109 3.78 16.15 -1.18
CA VAL A 109 3.19 17.15 -2.10
C VAL A 109 3.94 18.48 -2.10
N GLU A 110 4.49 18.88 -0.95
CA GLU A 110 5.22 20.14 -0.77
C GLU A 110 6.63 19.94 -0.18
N GLY A 111 7.27 18.80 -0.47
CA GLY A 111 8.55 18.46 0.14
C GLY A 111 9.45 17.58 -0.72
N ALA A 112 10.68 17.39 -0.25
CA ALA A 112 11.53 16.34 -0.78
C ALA A 112 10.89 14.97 -0.49
N PRO A 113 11.01 13.99 -1.41
CA PRO A 113 10.56 12.63 -1.14
C PRO A 113 11.20 12.08 0.13
N ARG A 114 10.41 11.39 0.95
CA ARG A 114 10.91 10.71 2.15
C ARG A 114 11.38 9.31 1.80
N ARG A 115 12.45 8.85 2.45
CA ARG A 115 13.15 7.60 2.17
C ARG A 115 13.35 6.77 3.43
N PHE A 116 13.09 5.48 3.33
CA PHE A 116 13.13 4.56 4.46
C PHE A 116 13.88 3.29 4.10
N CYS A 117 14.80 2.86 4.98
CA CYS A 117 15.57 1.65 4.75
C CYS A 117 14.80 0.37 5.05
N CYS A 118 13.65 0.45 5.73
CA CYS A 118 12.86 -0.71 6.13
C CYS A 118 11.39 -0.36 6.32
N ASN A 119 10.53 -1.39 6.38
CA ASN A 119 9.10 -1.23 6.61
C ASN A 119 8.79 -0.54 7.96
N LEU A 120 9.55 -0.86 9.01
CA LEU A 120 9.33 -0.32 10.36
C LEU A 120 9.55 1.19 10.42
N HIS A 121 10.62 1.69 9.79
CA HIS A 121 10.89 3.12 9.73
C HIS A 121 9.83 3.86 8.92
N TYR A 122 9.39 3.29 7.80
CA TYR A 122 8.27 3.84 7.04
C TYR A 122 7.00 3.93 7.91
N LEU A 123 6.63 2.85 8.59
CA LEU A 123 5.43 2.82 9.43
C LEU A 123 5.52 3.79 10.61
N THR A 124 6.68 3.90 11.24
CA THR A 124 6.94 4.84 12.35
C THR A 124 6.74 6.28 11.90
N TRP A 125 7.26 6.64 10.72
CA TRP A 125 7.00 7.95 10.14
C TRP A 125 5.52 8.15 9.82
N TRP A 126 4.89 7.18 9.15
CA TRP A 126 3.49 7.26 8.73
C TRP A 126 2.55 7.49 9.92
N GLN A 127 2.75 6.77 11.03
CA GLN A 127 1.95 6.95 12.25
C GLN A 127 2.08 8.35 12.86
N ARG A 128 3.24 9.02 12.69
CA ARG A 128 3.41 10.41 13.14
C ARG A 128 2.71 11.41 12.23
N GLU A 129 2.65 11.15 10.93
CA GLU A 129 1.95 12.00 9.95
C GLU A 129 0.43 11.79 9.97
N HIS A 130 -0.04 10.62 10.40
CA HIS A 130 -1.45 10.24 10.44
C HIS A 130 -1.92 9.86 11.87
N PRO A 131 -1.87 10.78 12.85
CA PRO A 131 -2.16 10.45 14.25
C PRO A 131 -3.62 10.05 14.53
N GLU A 132 -4.54 10.33 13.60
CA GLU A 132 -5.96 9.97 13.70
C GLU A 132 -6.34 8.74 12.86
N GLU A 133 -5.40 8.17 12.11
CA GLU A 133 -5.64 6.96 11.31
C GLU A 133 -4.95 5.75 11.94
N ASP A 134 -5.55 4.58 11.74
CA ASP A 134 -4.98 3.30 12.13
C ASP A 134 -4.56 2.50 10.88
N ALA A 135 -3.55 1.64 11.05
CA ALA A 135 -2.99 0.80 10.01
C ALA A 135 -3.08 -0.71 10.35
N PRO A 136 -4.28 -1.27 10.60
CA PRO A 136 -4.41 -2.64 11.12
C PRO A 136 -3.92 -3.74 10.16
N MET A 137 -3.78 -3.46 8.85
CA MET A 137 -3.16 -4.43 7.93
C MET A 137 -1.62 -4.44 8.00
N SER A 138 -1.03 -3.53 8.78
CA SER A 138 0.40 -3.38 9.01
C SER A 138 0.84 -3.89 10.39
N GLU A 139 -0.07 -4.54 11.13
CA GLU A 139 0.25 -5.20 12.40
C GLU A 139 1.37 -6.24 12.19
N GLY A 140 2.27 -6.36 13.18
CA GLY A 140 3.43 -7.26 13.12
C GLY A 140 4.68 -6.69 12.45
N ILE A 141 4.62 -5.50 11.84
CA ILE A 141 5.85 -4.83 11.35
C ILE A 141 6.71 -4.42 12.55
N GLY A 142 7.91 -5.00 12.64
CA GLY A 142 8.85 -4.78 13.74
C GLY A 142 8.77 -5.83 14.86
N GLU A 143 7.82 -6.76 14.78
CA GLU A 143 7.76 -7.96 15.63
C GLU A 143 8.56 -9.08 14.98
N ALA A 144 9.89 -8.91 14.91
CA ALA A 144 10.78 -10.02 14.64
C ALA A 144 11.23 -10.61 15.99
N GLU A 145 10.77 -11.82 16.30
CA GLU A 145 11.38 -12.70 17.31
C GLU A 145 12.71 -13.28 16.80
#